data_AF-U3C6M5-F1
#
_entry.id   AF-U3C6M5-F1
#
_cell.length_a   1.000
_cell.length_b   1.000
_cell.length_c   1.000
_cell.angle_alpha   90.00
_cell.angle_beta   90.00
_cell.angle_gamma   90.00
#
_symmetry.space_group_name_H-M   'P 1'
#
loop_
_entity.id
_entity.type
_entity.pdbx_description
1 polymer ?
#
loop_
_entity_poly.entity_id
_entity_poly.type
_entity_poly.pdbx_seq_one_letter_code
_entity_poly.pdbx_strand_id
1 'polypeptide(L)'
;MSTDILNRSDIESLSQEIGSENVPILLEIFITELDSYISNLPELQGHELIEYLTEVSHALKSSAASFGAAQLCQLAIMIDKKAKAQTLNDEQIEAARLLDCLKQTREVYRCWVQ
;
A
#
# COMPACT_ATOMS: atom_id res chain seq x y z
N MET A 1 13.98 15.38 0.36
CA MET A 1 13.02 16.03 -0.55
C MET A 1 12.17 14.92 -1.15
N SER A 2 11.14 14.46 -0.43
CA SER A 2 10.38 13.26 -0.82
C SER A 2 8.88 13.44 -0.50
N THR A 3 8.29 14.52 -1.02
CA THR A 3 6.90 14.93 -0.74
C THR A 3 5.97 14.69 -1.94
N ASP A 4 6.10 13.54 -2.62
CA ASP A 4 5.21 13.17 -3.74
C ASP A 4 4.49 11.82 -3.53
N ILE A 5 4.70 11.18 -2.37
CA ILE A 5 3.99 9.93 -2.02
C ILE A 5 2.57 10.23 -1.52
N LEU A 6 2.33 11.44 -0.99
CA LEU A 6 1.14 11.77 -0.23
C LEU A 6 0.39 12.91 -0.95
N ASN A 7 -0.67 12.56 -1.69
CA ASN A 7 -1.49 13.56 -2.36
C ASN A 7 -2.45 14.23 -1.35
N ARG A 8 -2.12 15.46 -0.97
CA ARG A 8 -2.93 16.24 -0.03
C ARG A 8 -4.36 16.45 -0.48
N SER A 9 -4.62 16.54 -1.80
CA SER A 9 -5.98 16.74 -2.31
C SER A 9 -6.90 15.53 -2.08
N ASP A 10 -6.35 14.31 -2.18
CA ASP A 10 -7.12 13.09 -1.91
C ASP A 10 -7.42 12.96 -0.41
N ILE A 11 -6.44 13.24 0.45
CA ILE A 11 -6.65 13.28 1.91
C ILE A 11 -7.65 14.36 2.30
N GLU A 12 -7.60 15.53 1.67
CA GLU A 12 -8.55 16.60 1.93
C GLU A 12 -9.97 16.18 1.52
N SER A 13 -10.11 15.48 0.39
CA SER A 13 -11.39 14.95 -0.06
C SER A 13 -11.92 13.88 0.90
N LEU A 14 -11.07 12.97 1.34
CA LEU A 14 -11.40 11.99 2.38
C LEU A 14 -11.81 12.69 3.69
N SER A 15 -11.07 13.71 4.11
CA SER A 15 -11.39 14.48 5.32
C SER A 15 -12.78 15.14 5.26
N GLN A 16 -13.25 15.51 4.06
CA GLN A 16 -14.60 16.02 3.87
C GLN A 16 -15.67 14.93 3.89
N GLU A 17 -15.36 13.70 3.45
CA GLU A 17 -16.30 12.58 3.43
C GLU A 17 -16.50 11.92 4.80
N ILE A 18 -15.42 11.65 5.52
CA ILE A 18 -15.45 10.90 6.80
C ILE A 18 -15.19 11.78 8.03
N GLY A 19 -14.78 13.03 7.85
CA GLY A 19 -14.38 13.94 8.93
C GLY A 19 -12.87 13.90 9.21
N SER A 20 -12.26 15.07 9.34
CA SER A 20 -10.82 15.25 9.61
C SER A 20 -10.32 14.57 10.90
N GLU A 21 -11.21 14.30 11.85
CA GLU A 21 -10.92 13.54 13.08
C GLU A 21 -10.73 12.04 12.83
N ASN A 22 -11.36 11.49 11.79
CA ASN A 22 -11.32 10.07 11.44
C ASN A 22 -10.18 9.72 10.47
N VAL A 23 -9.65 10.72 9.75
CA VAL A 23 -8.50 10.57 8.84
C VAL A 23 -7.27 9.96 9.53
N PRO A 24 -6.76 10.49 10.66
CA PRO A 24 -5.60 9.90 11.33
C PRO A 24 -5.89 8.48 11.86
N ILE A 25 -7.11 8.20 12.32
CA ILE A 25 -7.51 6.87 12.82
C ILE A 25 -7.46 5.83 11.69
N LEU A 26 -8.05 6.13 10.54
CA LEU A 26 -8.00 5.22 9.39
C LEU A 26 -6.60 5.06 8.83
N LEU A 27 -5.80 6.14 8.85
CA LEU A 27 -4.39 6.07 8.49
C LEU A 27 -3.61 5.16 9.44
N GLU A 28 -3.88 5.21 10.73
CA GLU A 28 -3.24 4.35 11.73
C GLU A 28 -3.60 2.87 11.53
N ILE A 29 -4.88 2.58 11.23
CA ILE A 29 -5.35 1.24 10.85
C ILE A 29 -4.62 0.77 9.59
N PHE A 30 -4.58 1.61 8.57
CA PHE A 30 -3.90 1.30 7.31
C PHE A 30 -2.41 1.03 7.52
N ILE A 31 -1.70 1.88 8.27
CA ILE A 31 -0.28 1.69 8.65
C ILE A 31 -0.07 0.34 9.35
N THR A 32 -1.00 -0.05 10.23
CA THR A 32 -0.95 -1.32 10.97
C THR A 32 -1.16 -2.52 10.05
N GLU A 33 -2.09 -2.41 9.09
CA GLU A 33 -2.26 -3.39 8.03
C GLU A 33 -1.00 -3.51 7.17
N LEU A 34 -0.37 -2.38 6.79
CA LEU A 34 0.89 -2.40 6.06
C LEU A 34 2.00 -3.13 6.83
N ASP A 35 2.09 -2.95 8.15
CA ASP A 35 3.07 -3.64 9.00
C ASP A 35 2.86 -5.16 8.97
N SER A 36 1.60 -5.59 9.01
CA SER A 36 1.22 -6.99 8.87
C SER A 36 1.63 -7.52 7.49
N TYR A 37 1.35 -6.78 6.43
CA TYR A 37 1.75 -7.15 5.06
C TYR A 37 3.26 -7.28 4.93
N ILE A 38 4.02 -6.32 5.47
CA ILE A 38 5.49 -6.32 5.44
C ILE A 38 6.08 -7.50 6.21
N SER A 39 5.41 -7.95 7.28
CA SER A 39 5.86 -9.09 8.07
C SER A 39 5.56 -10.43 7.40
N ASN A 40 4.40 -10.56 6.75
CA ASN A 40 3.97 -11.80 6.09
C ASN A 40 4.56 -11.99 4.69
N LEU A 41 4.75 -10.92 3.90
CA LEU A 41 5.29 -10.98 2.54
C LEU A 41 6.54 -11.88 2.39
N PRO A 42 7.58 -11.75 3.24
CA PRO A 42 8.79 -12.57 3.13
C PRO A 42 8.62 -14.02 3.61
N GLU A 43 7.57 -14.32 4.38
CA GLU A 43 7.29 -15.69 4.85
C GLU A 43 6.55 -16.53 3.80
N LEU A 44 5.86 -15.88 2.87
CA LEU A 44 5.04 -16.52 1.83
C LEU A 44 5.86 -16.80 0.56
N GLN A 45 5.58 -17.92 -0.12
CA GLN A 45 6.26 -18.30 -1.36
C GLN A 45 5.30 -18.97 -2.36
N GLY A 46 5.62 -18.91 -3.64
CA GLY A 46 4.83 -19.53 -4.71
C GLY A 46 3.40 -19.00 -4.75
N HIS A 47 2.41 -19.90 -4.70
CA HIS A 47 1.00 -19.53 -4.87
C HIS A 47 0.47 -18.64 -3.76
N GLU A 48 0.83 -18.91 -2.50
CA GLU A 48 0.39 -18.12 -1.35
C GLU A 48 0.88 -16.68 -1.44
N LEU A 49 2.11 -16.47 -1.92
CA LEU A 49 2.64 -15.14 -2.15
C LEU A 49 1.83 -14.39 -3.22
N ILE A 50 1.45 -15.06 -4.31
CA ILE A 50 0.67 -14.45 -5.39
C ILE A 50 -0.72 -14.05 -4.91
N GLU A 51 -1.40 -14.92 -4.14
CA GLU A 51 -2.70 -14.59 -3.53
C GLU A 51 -2.56 -13.41 -2.57
N TYR A 52 -1.55 -13.43 -1.72
CA TYR A 52 -1.31 -12.36 -0.75
C TYR A 52 -0.97 -11.02 -1.42
N LEU A 53 -0.11 -11.03 -2.44
CA LEU A 53 0.19 -9.84 -3.24
C LEU A 53 -1.07 -9.27 -3.89
N THR A 54 -2.00 -10.13 -4.30
CA THR A 54 -3.29 -9.72 -4.88
C THR A 54 -4.18 -9.06 -3.82
N GLU A 55 -4.29 -9.65 -2.63
CA GLU A 55 -5.06 -9.07 -1.51
C GLU A 55 -4.49 -7.72 -1.07
N VAL A 56 -3.18 -7.67 -0.81
CA VAL A 56 -2.46 -6.45 -0.45
C VAL A 56 -2.67 -5.40 -1.53
N SER A 57 -2.50 -5.77 -2.81
CA SER A 57 -2.69 -4.82 -3.91
C SER A 57 -4.12 -4.31 -4.01
N HIS A 58 -5.12 -5.13 -3.71
CA HIS A 58 -6.52 -4.72 -3.72
C HIS A 58 -6.82 -3.74 -2.57
N ALA A 59 -6.38 -4.06 -1.35
CA ALA A 59 -6.51 -3.18 -0.18
C ALA A 59 -5.78 -1.85 -0.43
N LEU A 60 -4.52 -1.93 -0.87
CA LEU A 60 -3.71 -0.77 -1.24
C LEU A 60 -4.36 0.07 -2.31
N LYS A 61 -4.97 -0.52 -3.34
CA LYS A 61 -5.61 0.25 -4.40
C LYS A 61 -6.81 1.06 -3.90
N SER A 62 -7.61 0.47 -3.01
CA SER A 62 -8.75 1.16 -2.39
C SER A 62 -8.26 2.24 -1.43
N SER A 63 -7.33 1.89 -0.54
CA SER A 63 -6.79 2.82 0.47
C SER A 63 -5.96 3.93 -0.17
N ALA A 64 -5.07 3.63 -1.11
CA ALA A 64 -4.25 4.62 -1.80
C ALA A 64 -5.07 5.59 -2.65
N ALA A 65 -6.21 5.15 -3.20
CA ALA A 65 -7.15 6.06 -3.87
C ALA A 65 -7.78 7.04 -2.87
N SER A 66 -8.06 6.61 -1.65
CA SER A 66 -8.61 7.45 -0.58
C SER A 66 -7.55 8.34 0.11
N PHE A 67 -6.33 7.85 0.31
CA PHE A 67 -5.26 8.54 1.05
C PHE A 67 -4.23 9.23 0.15
N GLY A 68 -4.40 9.17 -1.17
CA GLY A 68 -3.53 9.85 -2.12
C GLY A 68 -2.17 9.21 -2.36
N ALA A 69 -2.03 7.90 -2.13
CA ALA A 69 -0.77 7.17 -2.32
C ALA A 69 -0.57 6.73 -3.79
N ALA A 70 -0.50 7.68 -4.71
CA ALA A 70 -0.52 7.39 -6.15
C ALA A 70 0.61 6.42 -6.59
N GLN A 71 1.83 6.58 -6.05
CA GLN A 71 2.95 5.68 -6.35
C GLN A 71 2.71 4.26 -5.85
N LEU A 72 2.23 4.12 -4.61
CA LEU A 72 1.91 2.82 -4.02
C LEU A 72 0.77 2.14 -4.80
N CYS A 73 -0.26 2.91 -5.18
CA CYS A 73 -1.39 2.43 -5.97
C CYS A 73 -0.94 1.88 -7.33
N GLN A 74 -0.08 2.61 -8.04
CA GLN A 74 0.46 2.14 -9.32
C GLN A 74 1.28 0.86 -9.18
N LEU A 75 2.11 0.77 -8.13
CA LEU A 75 2.90 -0.43 -7.87
C LEU A 75 2.01 -1.64 -7.57
N ALA A 76 1.01 -1.46 -6.70
CA ALA A 76 -0.01 -2.47 -6.38
C ALA A 76 -0.76 -2.95 -7.63
N ILE A 77 -1.24 -2.03 -8.48
CA ILE A 77 -1.93 -2.39 -9.73
C ILE A 77 -1.02 -3.17 -10.68
N MET A 78 0.26 -2.80 -10.75
CA MET A 78 1.22 -3.50 -11.60
C MET A 78 1.43 -4.94 -11.13
N ILE A 79 1.60 -5.13 -9.82
CA ILE A 79 1.81 -6.45 -9.21
C ILE A 79 0.55 -7.32 -9.33
N ASP A 80 -0.64 -6.80 -9.02
CA ASP A 80 -1.92 -7.50 -9.21
C ASP A 80 -2.10 -8.00 -10.65
N LYS A 81 -1.79 -7.15 -11.63
CA LYS A 81 -1.86 -7.54 -13.04
C LYS A 81 -0.90 -8.68 -13.38
N LYS A 82 0.36 -8.59 -12.92
CA LYS A 82 1.36 -9.64 -13.17
C LYS A 82 1.00 -10.94 -12.44
N ALA A 83 0.45 -10.84 -11.22
CA ALA A 83 -0.03 -11.95 -10.39
C ALA A 83 -1.11 -12.73 -11.11
N LYS A 84 -2.15 -12.04 -11.57
CA LYS A 84 -3.26 -12.64 -12.34
C LYS A 84 -2.80 -13.22 -13.67
N ALA A 85 -1.85 -12.58 -14.33
CA ALA A 85 -1.32 -13.04 -15.61
C ALA A 85 -0.31 -14.19 -15.48
N GLN A 86 -0.01 -14.67 -14.26
CA GLN A 86 1.01 -15.71 -14.00
C GLN A 86 2.35 -15.43 -14.70
N THR A 87 2.69 -14.15 -14.86
CA THR A 87 3.91 -13.67 -15.55
C THR A 87 4.89 -13.03 -14.56
N LEU A 88 4.69 -13.26 -13.26
CA LEU A 88 5.74 -13.05 -12.27
C LEU A 88 6.79 -14.13 -12.46
N ASN A 89 7.77 -13.84 -13.31
CA ASN A 89 8.95 -14.69 -13.43
C ASN A 89 9.77 -14.68 -12.12
N ASP A 90 9.69 -13.57 -11.37
CA ASP A 90 10.39 -13.35 -10.10
C ASP A 90 9.45 -12.71 -9.07
N GLU A 91 8.47 -13.48 -8.60
CA GLU A 91 7.57 -13.09 -7.50
C GLU A 91 8.29 -12.57 -6.26
N GLN A 92 9.43 -13.16 -5.91
CA GLN A 92 10.29 -12.72 -4.82
C GLN A 92 10.85 -11.30 -5.04
N ILE A 93 11.26 -10.96 -6.27
CA ILE A 93 11.80 -9.63 -6.59
C ILE A 93 10.69 -8.58 -6.54
N GLU A 94 9.51 -8.90 -7.08
CA GLU A 94 8.38 -7.97 -7.06
C GLU A 94 7.81 -7.81 -5.65
N ALA A 95 7.78 -8.89 -4.86
CA ALA A 95 7.47 -8.85 -3.43
C ALA A 95 8.46 -7.97 -2.67
N ALA A 96 9.77 -8.12 -2.90
CA ALA A 96 10.79 -7.28 -2.29
C ALA A 96 10.63 -5.79 -2.68
N ARG A 97 10.27 -5.50 -3.93
CA ARG A 97 9.97 -4.14 -4.40
C ARG A 97 8.74 -3.55 -3.72
N LEU A 98 7.66 -4.34 -3.61
CA LEU A 98 6.46 -3.93 -2.89
C LEU A 98 6.77 -3.68 -1.42
N LEU A 99 7.55 -4.56 -0.80
CA LEU A 99 7.99 -4.45 0.59
C LEU A 99 8.73 -3.13 0.85
N ASP A 100 9.65 -2.76 -0.03
CA ASP A 100 10.41 -1.52 0.09
C ASP A 100 9.49 -0.30 -0.05
N CYS A 101 8.60 -0.31 -1.06
CA CYS A 101 7.63 0.75 -1.27
C CYS A 101 6.64 0.89 -0.10
N LEU A 102 6.19 -0.23 0.45
CA LEU A 102 5.34 -0.29 1.65
C LEU A 102 6.03 0.34 2.86
N LYS A 103 7.30 0.01 3.11
CA LYS A 103 8.09 0.60 4.20
C LYS A 103 8.24 2.10 4.06
N GLN A 104 8.62 2.58 2.87
CA GLN A 104 8.75 4.01 2.58
C GLN A 104 7.41 4.74 2.78
N THR A 105 6.33 4.17 2.24
CA THR A 105 5.00 4.76 2.35
C THR A 105 4.54 4.82 3.81
N ARG A 106 4.74 3.73 4.56
CA ARG A 106 4.44 3.66 6.00
C ARG A 106 5.19 4.73 6.80
N GLU A 107 6.48 4.95 6.52
CA GLU A 107 7.26 6.00 7.19
C GLU A 107 6.73 7.41 6.90
N VAL A 108 6.38 7.69 5.64
CA VAL A 108 5.81 8.98 5.25
C VAL A 108 4.47 9.23 5.95
N TYR A 109 3.58 8.23 5.98
CA TYR A 109 2.30 8.35 6.65
C TYR A 109 2.45 8.43 8.18
N ARG A 110 3.34 7.65 8.81
CA ARG A 110 3.64 7.78 10.25
C ARG A 110 4.14 9.18 10.61
N CYS A 111 5.04 9.74 9.80
CA CYS A 111 5.55 11.09 10.02
C CYS A 111 4.46 12.17 9.86
N TRP A 112 3.37 11.88 9.14
CA TRP A 112 2.24 12.79 8.94
C TRP A 112 1.23 12.72 10.09
N VAL A 113 0.98 11.52 10.64
CA VAL A 113 0.06 11.32 11.78
C VAL A 113 0.67 11.81 13.10
N GLN A 114 1.99 11.99 13.17
CA GLN A 114 2.75 12.35 14.37
C GLN A 114 2.78 13.86 14.68
#